data_AF-A0A7J5AMD3-F1
#
_entry.id   AF-A0A7J5AMD3-F1
#
_cell.length_a   1.000
_cell.length_b   1.000
_cell.length_c   1.000
_cell.angle_alpha   90.00
_cell.angle_beta   90.00
_cell.angle_gamma   90.00
#
_symmetry.space_group_name_H-M   'P 1'
#
loop_
_entity.id
_entity.type
_entity.pdbx_description
1 polymer ?
#
loop_
_entity_poly.entity_id
_entity_poly.type
_entity_poly.pdbx_seq_one_letter_code
_entity_poly.pdbx_strand_id
1 'polypeptide(L)'
;MMKIKILTLFFFFFTFYQAKTDRRIGVWHIKNGVLLKNKSSKNELASYYWNEFNRIFPQKLTKKYIKRIVLMTDGIDEKTGALVSLNSRNDKWQLEIDVQDVNLKTKDRRRLHESVYTMVHEFGHLLTLNRTQIRPTTKATQEEGELYLTLEGEAYKNSYINRFVNLFWKGRLLDSWDTIQKKYCYTEANCVEKLYDLYDNNRTEFVTDYAAESPEEDIVESWTAFVLRPKIRKPRTIAHKKINFFYQFPELVEYRRMIRKNTRKYLHYKPKR
;
A
#
# COMPACT_ATOMS: atom_id res chain seq x y z
N MET A 1 25.30 -15.52 -26.05
CA MET A 1 24.47 -14.29 -26.07
C MET A 1 23.69 -14.18 -24.77
N MET A 2 24.26 -13.44 -23.81
CA MET A 2 23.75 -13.32 -22.45
C MET A 2 22.61 -12.28 -22.44
N LYS A 3 21.38 -12.74 -22.19
CA LYS A 3 20.21 -11.85 -22.06
C LYS A 3 20.29 -11.12 -20.73
N ILE A 4 20.78 -9.88 -20.77
CA ILE A 4 20.74 -8.92 -19.67
C ILE A 4 19.26 -8.73 -19.29
N LYS A 5 18.85 -9.29 -18.15
CA LYS A 5 17.56 -8.94 -17.54
C LYS A 5 17.78 -7.63 -16.81
N ILE A 6 17.18 -6.56 -17.32
CA ILE A 6 17.07 -5.28 -16.63
C ILE A 6 16.19 -5.54 -15.39
N LEU A 7 16.84 -5.75 -14.25
CA LEU A 7 16.22 -5.72 -12.95
C LEU A 7 16.11 -4.23 -12.61
N THR A 8 14.93 -3.63 -12.81
CA THR A 8 14.65 -2.30 -12.28
C THR A 8 14.60 -2.42 -10.75
N LEU A 9 15.77 -2.22 -10.11
CA LEU A 9 15.82 -1.85 -8.70
C LEU A 9 15.18 -0.46 -8.60
N PHE A 10 14.02 -0.38 -7.96
CA PHE A 10 13.55 0.89 -7.42
C PHE A 10 14.40 1.13 -6.17
N PHE A 11 15.47 1.89 -6.30
CA PHE A 11 16.10 2.51 -5.14
C PHE A 11 15.23 3.70 -4.76
N PHE A 12 14.49 3.60 -3.67
CA PHE A 12 14.05 4.80 -2.97
C PHE A 12 15.30 5.39 -2.30
N PHE A 13 15.97 6.30 -3.01
CA PHE A 13 17.01 7.13 -2.42
C PHE A 13 16.31 8.14 -1.50
N PHE A 14 16.14 7.80 -0.22
CA PHE A 14 15.91 8.83 0.80
C PHE A 14 17.23 9.56 1.02
N THR A 15 17.46 10.61 0.23
CA THR A 15 18.50 11.58 0.51
C THR A 15 18.08 12.41 1.71
N PHE A 16 18.99 12.62 2.67
CA PHE A 16 18.83 13.56 3.78
C PHE A 16 18.15 14.86 3.31
N TYR A 17 16.91 15.09 3.74
CA TYR A 17 16.17 16.30 3.44
C TYR A 17 15.54 16.83 4.73
N GLN A 18 15.70 18.13 5.01
CA GLN A 18 14.84 18.83 5.97
C GLN A 18 13.40 18.46 5.63
N ALA A 19 12.64 17.90 6.58
CA ALA A 19 11.24 17.53 6.38
C ALA A 19 10.49 18.70 5.70
N LYS A 20 10.25 18.57 4.38
CA LYS A 20 9.38 19.51 3.68
C LYS A 20 8.01 19.29 4.29
N THR A 21 7.45 20.33 4.85
CA THR A 21 6.14 20.24 5.48
C THR A 21 5.08 19.97 4.41
N ASP A 22 4.34 18.87 4.56
CA ASP A 22 3.21 18.52 3.69
C ASP A 22 2.31 19.72 3.44
N ARG A 23 2.29 20.22 2.20
CA ARG A 23 1.37 21.28 1.80
C ARG A 23 0.02 20.68 1.48
N ARG A 24 -0.92 20.79 2.42
CA ARG A 24 -2.32 20.44 2.20
C ARG A 24 -2.96 21.35 1.14
N ILE A 25 -3.45 20.76 0.06
CA ILE A 25 -4.17 21.45 -1.03
C ILE A 25 -5.66 21.56 -0.70
N GLY A 26 -6.24 20.53 -0.09
CA GLY A 26 -7.62 20.58 0.36
C GLY A 26 -8.13 19.25 0.91
N VAL A 27 -9.33 19.31 1.48
CA VAL A 27 -10.02 18.17 2.10
C VAL A 27 -11.46 18.15 1.63
N TRP A 28 -11.95 17.00 1.20
CA TRP A 28 -13.32 16.81 0.73
C TRP A 28 -13.94 15.57 1.36
N HIS A 29 -15.22 15.67 1.71
CA HIS A 29 -15.98 14.55 2.25
C HIS A 29 -16.58 13.70 1.13
N ILE A 30 -16.65 12.40 1.36
CA ILE A 30 -17.34 11.44 0.48
C ILE A 30 -18.60 10.96 1.17
N LYS A 31 -19.76 11.12 0.50
CA LYS A 31 -21.05 10.60 0.96
C LYS A 31 -21.65 9.73 -0.13
N ASN A 32 -22.01 8.49 0.21
CA ASN A 32 -22.59 7.50 -0.72
C ASN A 32 -21.77 7.30 -2.01
N GLY A 33 -20.45 7.42 -1.92
CA GLY A 33 -19.54 7.29 -3.06
C GLY A 33 -19.41 8.55 -3.93
N VAL A 34 -19.98 9.67 -3.51
CA VAL A 34 -19.92 10.95 -4.22
C VAL A 34 -19.10 11.94 -3.39
N LEU A 35 -18.20 12.66 -4.06
CA LEU A 35 -17.44 13.74 -3.45
C LEU A 35 -18.32 14.96 -3.27
N LEU A 36 -18.32 15.51 -2.04
CA LEU A 36 -19.02 16.75 -1.71
C LEU A 36 -18.11 17.93 -1.98
N LYS A 37 -18.44 18.71 -3.02
CA LYS A 37 -17.75 19.96 -3.36
C LYS A 37 -17.91 20.97 -2.21
N ASN A 38 -16.88 21.78 -1.98
CA ASN A 38 -16.88 22.83 -0.97
C ASN A 38 -16.42 24.16 -1.59
N LYS A 39 -16.00 25.14 -0.78
CA LYS A 39 -15.54 26.46 -1.27
C LYS A 39 -14.16 26.42 -1.97
N SER A 40 -13.51 25.27 -2.07
CA SER A 40 -12.19 25.14 -2.69
C SER A 40 -12.23 25.26 -4.22
N SER A 41 -11.29 26.01 -4.77
CA SER A 41 -11.05 26.08 -6.23
C SER A 41 -10.54 24.76 -6.82
N LYS A 42 -10.18 23.77 -5.98
CA LYS A 42 -9.65 22.46 -6.39
C LYS A 42 -10.70 21.35 -6.41
N ASN A 43 -11.99 21.68 -6.33
CA ASN A 43 -13.10 20.73 -6.38
C ASN A 43 -13.04 19.76 -7.58
N GLU A 44 -12.72 20.25 -8.77
CA GLU A 44 -12.65 19.40 -9.97
C GLU A 44 -11.45 18.44 -9.93
N LEU A 45 -10.33 18.90 -9.37
CA LEU A 45 -9.15 18.05 -9.19
C LEU A 45 -9.43 16.94 -8.18
N ALA A 46 -10.04 17.27 -7.04
CA ALA A 46 -10.45 16.28 -6.05
C ALA A 46 -11.48 15.29 -6.61
N SER A 47 -12.47 15.80 -7.36
CA SER A 47 -13.47 14.97 -8.05
C SER A 47 -12.81 14.01 -9.03
N TYR A 48 -11.81 14.47 -9.78
CA TYR A 48 -11.05 13.63 -10.69
C TYR A 48 -10.35 12.46 -9.98
N TYR A 49 -9.55 12.75 -8.94
CA TYR A 49 -8.84 11.70 -8.20
C TYR A 49 -9.78 10.73 -7.50
N TRP A 50 -10.82 11.24 -6.84
CA TRP A 50 -11.83 10.38 -6.22
C TRP A 50 -12.51 9.46 -7.24
N ASN A 51 -12.96 10.02 -8.37
CA ASN A 51 -13.65 9.26 -9.40
C ASN A 51 -12.72 8.21 -10.03
N GLU A 52 -11.45 8.52 -10.28
CA GLU A 52 -10.50 7.54 -10.80
C GLU A 52 -10.21 6.42 -9.79
N PHE A 53 -9.93 6.76 -8.52
CA PHE A 53 -9.72 5.76 -7.47
C PHE A 53 -10.94 4.85 -7.31
N ASN A 54 -12.13 5.44 -7.15
CA ASN A 54 -13.39 4.70 -7.00
C ASN A 54 -13.77 3.89 -8.26
N ARG A 55 -13.31 4.29 -9.45
CA ARG A 55 -13.49 3.52 -10.69
C ARG A 55 -12.52 2.34 -10.76
N ILE A 56 -11.27 2.50 -10.31
CA ILE A 56 -10.25 1.46 -10.39
C ILE A 56 -10.56 0.31 -9.43
N PHE A 57 -10.96 0.62 -8.19
CA PHE A 57 -11.12 -0.34 -7.09
C PHE A 57 -12.57 -0.80 -6.85
N PRO A 58 -12.79 -1.85 -6.02
CA PRO A 58 -14.12 -2.37 -5.76
C PRO A 58 -15.02 -1.32 -5.10
N GLN A 59 -16.00 -0.82 -5.86
CA GLN A 59 -16.89 0.25 -5.39
C GLN A 59 -17.62 -0.09 -4.10
N LYS A 60 -17.91 -1.38 -3.86
CA LYS A 60 -18.50 -1.83 -2.60
C LYS A 60 -17.61 -1.48 -1.40
N LEU A 61 -16.29 -1.58 -1.53
CA LEU A 61 -15.34 -1.25 -0.47
C LEU A 61 -15.07 0.25 -0.39
N THR A 62 -14.75 0.90 -1.52
CA THR A 62 -14.43 2.33 -1.53
C THR A 62 -15.61 3.18 -1.02
N LYS A 63 -16.84 2.92 -1.46
CA LYS A 63 -18.05 3.64 -1.00
C LYS A 63 -18.37 3.34 0.48
N LYS A 64 -18.11 2.11 0.93
CA LYS A 64 -18.38 1.68 2.30
C LYS A 64 -17.42 2.33 3.29
N TYR A 65 -16.12 2.38 2.99
CA TYR A 65 -15.10 2.72 3.97
C TYR A 65 -14.53 4.14 3.79
N ILE A 66 -14.34 4.63 2.58
CA ILE A 66 -13.67 5.93 2.35
C ILE A 66 -14.68 7.06 2.57
N LYS A 67 -14.37 7.95 3.53
CA LYS A 67 -15.24 9.08 3.93
C LYS A 67 -14.64 10.43 3.61
N ARG A 68 -13.37 10.47 3.25
CA ARG A 68 -12.63 11.70 3.01
C ARG A 68 -11.54 11.47 1.98
N ILE A 69 -11.31 12.46 1.14
CA ILE A 69 -10.10 12.56 0.33
C ILE A 69 -9.35 13.84 0.70
N VAL A 70 -8.03 13.73 0.81
CA VAL A 70 -7.11 14.84 1.00
C VAL A 70 -6.20 14.89 -0.23
N LEU A 71 -6.09 16.09 -0.81
CA LEU A 71 -5.02 16.35 -1.76
C LEU A 71 -3.93 17.12 -1.03
N MET A 72 -2.70 16.69 -1.19
CA MET A 72 -1.53 17.32 -0.60
C MET A 72 -0.38 17.30 -1.60
N THR A 73 0.74 17.92 -1.22
CA THR A 73 2.03 17.63 -1.82
C THR A 73 3.16 18.00 -0.88
N ASP A 74 4.23 17.23 -0.85
CA ASP A 74 5.48 17.52 -0.14
C ASP A 74 6.67 17.65 -1.10
N GLY A 75 6.53 17.22 -2.35
CA GLY A 75 7.62 17.27 -3.31
C GLY A 75 7.35 16.35 -4.49
N ILE A 76 8.43 15.83 -5.07
CA ILE A 76 8.39 14.72 -6.01
C ILE A 76 9.11 13.56 -5.32
N ASP A 77 8.50 12.38 -5.36
CA ASP A 77 9.05 11.10 -4.90
C ASP A 77 9.31 10.99 -3.37
N GLU A 78 8.67 11.83 -2.57
CA GLU A 78 8.62 11.72 -1.10
C GLU A 78 7.37 10.90 -0.71
N LYS A 79 6.39 11.47 -0.01
CA LYS A 79 5.14 10.77 0.32
C LYS A 79 4.14 10.81 -0.84
N THR A 80 4.07 9.73 -1.61
CA THR A 80 3.22 9.67 -2.81
C THR A 80 1.70 9.54 -2.53
N GLY A 81 1.31 9.02 -1.36
CA GLY A 81 -0.08 8.75 -0.99
C GLY A 81 -0.21 8.24 0.44
N ALA A 82 -1.45 8.09 0.90
CA ALA A 82 -1.78 7.33 2.10
C ALA A 82 -3.25 6.89 2.09
N LEU A 83 -3.58 5.75 2.67
CA LEU A 83 -4.97 5.37 2.95
C LEU A 83 -5.06 4.94 4.41
N VAL A 84 -5.52 5.87 5.25
CA VAL A 84 -5.44 5.74 6.72
C VAL A 84 -6.81 5.64 7.37
N SER A 85 -6.88 4.92 8.48
CA SER A 85 -8.08 4.82 9.30
C SER A 85 -8.37 6.15 10.02
N LEU A 86 -9.65 6.53 10.09
CA LEU A 86 -10.14 7.71 10.79
C LEU A 86 -10.70 7.39 12.18
N ASN A 87 -10.76 6.11 12.54
CA ASN A 87 -11.25 5.66 13.85
C ASN A 87 -10.70 4.29 14.25
N SER A 88 -10.70 4.00 15.54
CA SER A 88 -10.25 2.70 16.08
C SER A 88 -11.09 1.50 15.62
N ARG A 89 -12.27 1.72 15.03
CA ARG A 89 -13.12 0.66 14.48
C ARG A 89 -12.75 0.28 13.05
N ASN A 90 -11.83 0.99 12.41
CA ASN A 90 -11.39 0.76 11.03
C ASN A 90 -12.55 0.71 10.01
N ASP A 91 -13.63 1.46 10.29
CA ASP A 91 -14.81 1.53 9.42
C ASP A 91 -14.99 2.87 8.69
N LYS A 92 -14.09 3.82 8.94
CA LYS A 92 -14.00 5.10 8.22
C LYS A 92 -12.55 5.36 7.85
N TRP A 93 -12.30 5.67 6.59
CA TRP A 93 -10.95 5.83 6.04
C TRP A 93 -10.82 7.14 5.27
N GLN A 94 -9.59 7.65 5.20
CA GLN A 94 -9.21 8.80 4.40
C GLN A 94 -8.18 8.39 3.36
N LEU A 95 -8.46 8.72 2.11
CA LEU A 95 -7.47 8.67 1.03
C LEU A 95 -6.71 9.99 0.97
N GLU A 96 -5.40 9.96 1.06
CA GLU A 96 -4.50 11.06 0.76
C GLU A 96 -3.78 10.78 -0.56
N ILE A 97 -3.64 11.80 -1.40
CA ILE A 97 -2.94 11.72 -2.69
C ILE A 97 -2.00 12.92 -2.81
N ASP A 98 -0.72 12.65 -3.08
CA ASP A 98 0.18 13.67 -3.60
C ASP A 98 -0.13 13.87 -5.09
N VAL A 99 -0.49 15.11 -5.45
CA VAL A 99 -0.87 15.47 -6.81
C VAL A 99 0.32 15.63 -7.77
N GLN A 100 1.55 15.78 -7.26
CA GLN A 100 2.79 15.77 -8.05
C GLN A 100 3.24 14.34 -8.38
N ASP A 101 3.01 13.40 -7.47
CA ASP A 101 3.40 12.00 -7.66
C ASP A 101 2.36 11.14 -8.35
N VAL A 102 1.09 11.34 -8.02
CA VAL A 102 0.01 10.62 -8.68
C VAL A 102 -0.53 11.46 -9.84
N ASN A 103 0.03 11.28 -11.03
CA ASN A 103 -0.41 11.95 -12.25
C ASN A 103 -0.89 10.97 -13.33
N LEU A 104 -2.17 10.61 -13.26
CA LEU A 104 -2.83 9.73 -14.24
C LEU A 104 -3.10 10.37 -15.63
N LYS A 105 -2.78 11.66 -15.82
CA LYS A 105 -2.95 12.36 -17.11
C LYS A 105 -1.63 12.58 -17.86
N THR A 106 -0.49 12.28 -17.23
CA THR A 106 0.82 12.46 -17.85
C THR A 106 1.01 11.55 -19.06
N LYS A 107 1.86 11.99 -20.00
CA LYS A 107 2.36 11.15 -21.10
C LYS A 107 3.59 10.34 -20.69
N ASP A 108 4.22 10.67 -19.55
CA ASP A 108 5.33 9.90 -19.01
C ASP A 108 4.85 8.53 -18.54
N ARG A 109 5.29 7.49 -19.26
CA ARG A 109 4.91 6.12 -18.95
C ARG A 109 5.41 5.72 -17.57
N ARG A 110 6.58 6.16 -17.11
CA ARG A 110 7.11 5.81 -15.80
C ARG A 110 6.21 6.38 -14.71
N ARG A 111 5.91 7.69 -14.76
CA ARG A 111 5.00 8.35 -13.81
C ARG A 111 3.58 7.77 -13.83
N LEU A 112 3.08 7.32 -14.98
CA LEU A 112 1.80 6.57 -15.04
C LEU A 112 1.87 5.23 -14.29
N HIS A 113 2.96 4.48 -14.41
CA HIS A 113 3.12 3.22 -13.68
C HIS A 113 3.25 3.47 -12.19
N GLU A 114 4.04 4.46 -11.76
CA GLU A 114 4.18 4.90 -10.37
C GLU A 114 2.82 5.33 -9.79
N SER A 115 2.06 6.14 -10.52
CA SER A 115 0.71 6.57 -10.09
C SER A 115 -0.24 5.39 -9.85
N VAL A 116 -0.21 4.38 -10.75
CA VAL A 116 -1.03 3.18 -10.59
C VAL A 116 -0.49 2.30 -9.45
N TYR A 117 0.82 2.24 -9.28
CA TYR A 117 1.47 1.53 -8.18
C TYR A 117 0.98 2.07 -6.84
N THR A 118 1.16 3.38 -6.60
CA THR A 118 0.71 4.08 -5.38
C THR A 118 -0.76 3.82 -5.13
N MET A 119 -1.64 4.01 -6.13
CA MET A 119 -3.07 3.76 -5.92
C MET A 119 -3.39 2.32 -5.50
N VAL A 120 -2.71 1.33 -6.09
CA VAL A 120 -2.94 -0.10 -5.77
C VAL A 120 -2.38 -0.45 -4.39
N HIS A 121 -1.21 0.10 -4.06
CA HIS A 121 -0.57 -0.01 -2.75
C HIS A 121 -1.50 0.58 -1.67
N GLU A 122 -1.95 1.81 -1.84
CA GLU A 122 -2.85 2.45 -0.88
C GLU A 122 -4.15 1.67 -0.67
N PHE A 123 -4.76 1.17 -1.75
CA PHE A 123 -5.93 0.31 -1.63
C PHE A 123 -5.64 -0.98 -0.84
N GLY A 124 -4.41 -1.49 -0.90
CA GLY A 124 -3.92 -2.61 -0.11
C GLY A 124 -4.12 -2.40 1.39
N HIS A 125 -3.77 -1.24 1.95
CA HIS A 125 -4.01 -0.95 3.37
C HIS A 125 -5.48 -1.07 3.73
N LEU A 126 -6.38 -0.45 2.97
CA LEU A 126 -7.81 -0.61 3.22
C LEU A 126 -8.25 -2.07 3.11
N LEU A 127 -7.71 -2.82 2.15
CA LEU A 127 -8.06 -4.23 1.95
C LEU A 127 -7.66 -5.09 3.16
N THR A 128 -6.48 -4.85 3.73
CA THR A 128 -5.86 -5.71 4.76
C THR A 128 -6.09 -5.22 6.19
N LEU A 129 -6.53 -3.98 6.40
CA LEU A 129 -6.67 -3.37 7.73
C LEU A 129 -8.08 -2.85 8.07
N ASN A 130 -9.06 -2.91 7.15
CA ASN A 130 -10.44 -2.49 7.47
C ASN A 130 -11.08 -3.32 8.60
N ARG A 131 -12.27 -2.90 9.08
CA ARG A 131 -13.04 -3.54 10.17
C ARG A 131 -13.31 -5.05 10.03
N THR A 132 -13.19 -5.65 8.84
CA THR A 132 -13.31 -7.12 8.69
C THR A 132 -12.01 -7.86 8.98
N GLN A 133 -10.89 -7.13 9.02
CA GLN A 133 -9.55 -7.65 9.18
C GLN A 133 -9.02 -7.42 10.59
N ILE A 134 -9.30 -6.25 11.16
CA ILE A 134 -8.80 -5.79 12.46
C ILE A 134 -9.97 -5.39 13.37
N ARG A 135 -9.90 -5.78 14.65
CA ARG A 135 -10.79 -5.33 15.72
C ARG A 135 -10.10 -4.31 16.63
N PRO A 136 -10.84 -3.35 17.21
CA PRO A 136 -10.31 -2.52 18.28
C PRO A 136 -9.81 -3.39 19.43
N THR A 137 -8.72 -2.98 20.06
CA THR A 137 -8.13 -3.63 21.23
C THR A 137 -7.46 -2.59 22.12
N THR A 138 -7.33 -2.89 23.41
CA THR A 138 -6.50 -2.13 24.36
C THR A 138 -5.16 -2.82 24.62
N LYS A 139 -4.91 -3.94 23.93
CA LYS A 139 -3.69 -4.70 24.06
C LYS A 139 -2.51 -3.91 23.50
N ALA A 140 -1.44 -3.79 24.28
CA ALA A 140 -0.24 -3.06 23.89
C ALA A 140 0.90 -3.96 23.39
N THR A 141 0.88 -5.25 23.74
CA THR A 141 1.92 -6.22 23.38
C THR A 141 1.30 -7.51 22.88
N GLN A 142 2.00 -8.19 21.97
CA GLN A 142 1.64 -9.51 21.46
C GLN A 142 2.59 -10.56 22.05
N GLU A 143 2.04 -11.65 22.56
CA GLU A 143 2.79 -12.84 22.97
C GLU A 143 2.93 -13.82 21.80
N GLU A 144 3.90 -14.73 21.91
CA GLU A 144 4.11 -15.75 20.88
C GLU A 144 2.86 -16.65 20.70
N GLY A 145 2.49 -16.89 19.45
CA GLY A 145 1.34 -17.73 19.09
C GLY A 145 -0.03 -17.04 19.16
N GLU A 146 -0.08 -15.77 19.56
CA GLU A 146 -1.31 -14.99 19.55
C GLU A 146 -1.68 -14.45 18.16
N LEU A 147 -2.85 -13.81 18.10
CA LEU A 147 -3.28 -13.10 16.89
C LEU A 147 -2.39 -11.88 16.67
N TYR A 148 -2.16 -11.57 15.39
CA TYR A 148 -1.31 -10.46 15.02
C TYR A 148 -1.84 -9.12 15.56
N LEU A 149 -1.00 -8.33 16.22
CA LEU A 149 -1.31 -7.02 16.78
C LEU A 149 -0.64 -5.93 15.94
N THR A 150 -1.44 -4.97 15.45
CA THR A 150 -0.99 -3.77 14.73
C THR A 150 -1.42 -2.50 15.49
N LEU A 151 -0.90 -1.35 15.07
CA LEU A 151 -1.35 -0.01 15.51
C LEU A 151 -2.86 0.21 15.28
N GLU A 152 -3.45 -0.38 14.24
CA GLU A 152 -4.89 -0.29 13.98
C GLU A 152 -5.74 -1.23 14.88
N GLY A 153 -5.11 -2.12 15.64
CA GLY A 153 -5.75 -3.06 16.56
C GLY A 153 -5.32 -4.51 16.39
N GLU A 154 -6.14 -5.44 16.88
CA GLU A 154 -5.83 -6.88 16.82
C GLU A 154 -6.47 -7.52 15.60
N ALA A 155 -5.72 -8.33 14.86
CA ALA A 155 -6.20 -9.00 13.67
C ALA A 155 -7.18 -10.14 14.03
N TYR A 156 -8.23 -10.29 13.23
CA TYR A 156 -9.08 -11.48 13.35
C TYR A 156 -8.33 -12.73 12.88
N LYS A 157 -8.58 -13.88 13.52
CA LYS A 157 -7.96 -15.17 13.18
C LYS A 157 -7.92 -15.49 11.68
N ASN A 158 -9.02 -15.19 10.98
CA ASN A 158 -9.19 -15.50 9.56
C ASN A 158 -8.86 -14.34 8.62
N SER A 159 -8.42 -13.19 9.13
CA SER A 159 -8.06 -12.02 8.31
C SER A 159 -6.86 -12.33 7.40
N TYR A 160 -6.75 -11.58 6.30
CA TYR A 160 -5.65 -11.72 5.36
C TYR A 160 -4.31 -11.42 6.04
N ILE A 161 -4.23 -10.32 6.80
CA ILE A 161 -3.01 -9.93 7.53
C ILE A 161 -2.61 -10.98 8.56
N ASN A 162 -3.53 -11.48 9.38
CA ASN A 162 -3.19 -12.50 10.37
C ASN A 162 -2.68 -13.78 9.70
N ARG A 163 -3.34 -14.22 8.62
CA ARG A 163 -2.89 -15.40 7.86
C ARG A 163 -1.53 -15.17 7.19
N PHE A 164 -1.28 -13.97 6.69
CA PHE A 164 -0.04 -13.61 6.02
C PHE A 164 1.14 -13.60 7.00
N VAL A 165 1.00 -12.90 8.13
CA VAL A 165 2.01 -12.88 9.21
C VAL A 165 2.28 -14.31 9.71
N ASN A 166 1.22 -15.07 9.97
CA ASN A 166 1.35 -16.47 10.39
C ASN A 166 2.00 -17.39 9.35
N LEU A 167 2.10 -17.01 8.08
CA LEU A 167 2.78 -17.84 7.08
C LEU A 167 4.22 -17.39 6.83
N PHE A 168 4.50 -16.09 6.96
CA PHE A 168 5.70 -15.51 6.39
C PHE A 168 6.54 -14.68 7.36
N TRP A 169 6.01 -14.31 8.52
CA TRP A 169 6.70 -13.52 9.55
C TRP A 169 6.80 -14.32 10.84
N LYS A 170 7.48 -15.48 10.79
CA LYS A 170 7.60 -16.39 11.93
C LYS A 170 9.03 -16.49 12.45
N GLY A 171 9.15 -16.69 13.76
CA GLY A 171 10.42 -16.85 14.47
C GLY A 171 11.35 -15.67 14.21
N ARG A 172 12.61 -15.98 13.90
CA ARG A 172 13.70 -14.99 13.80
C ARG A 172 13.39 -13.74 12.97
N LEU A 173 12.57 -13.82 11.91
CA LEU A 173 12.25 -12.64 11.09
C LEU A 173 11.44 -11.62 11.89
N LEU A 174 10.37 -12.06 12.54
CA LEU A 174 9.52 -11.20 13.36
C LEU A 174 10.25 -10.74 14.62
N ASP A 175 11.02 -11.62 15.27
CA ASP A 175 11.81 -11.26 16.46
C ASP A 175 12.85 -10.18 16.13
N SER A 176 13.50 -10.28 14.96
CA SER A 176 14.48 -9.31 14.50
C SER A 176 13.81 -7.97 14.22
N TRP A 177 12.66 -7.98 13.54
CA TRP A 177 11.90 -6.78 13.26
C TRP A 177 11.39 -6.10 14.54
N ASP A 178 10.81 -6.85 15.48
CA ASP A 178 10.38 -6.34 16.79
C ASP A 178 11.54 -5.71 17.56
N THR A 179 12.72 -6.33 17.49
CA THR A 179 13.95 -5.80 18.10
C THR A 179 14.37 -4.50 17.43
N ILE A 180 14.28 -4.42 16.10
CA ILE A 180 14.57 -3.20 15.33
C ILE A 180 13.64 -2.06 15.77
N GLN A 181 12.32 -2.32 15.76
CA GLN A 181 11.30 -1.36 16.17
C GLN A 181 11.54 -0.84 17.59
N LYS A 182 11.77 -1.74 18.55
CA LYS A 182 11.94 -1.35 19.97
C LYS A 182 13.25 -0.61 20.26
N LYS A 183 14.35 -0.95 19.58
CA LYS A 183 15.69 -0.47 19.95
C LYS A 183 16.24 0.64 19.06
N TYR A 184 15.80 0.73 17.81
CA TYR A 184 16.43 1.61 16.81
C TYR A 184 15.46 2.64 16.24
N CYS A 185 14.15 2.41 16.29
CA CYS A 185 13.15 3.34 15.73
C CYS A 185 12.76 4.48 16.68
N TYR A 186 13.73 5.06 17.39
CA TYR A 186 13.54 6.30 18.16
C TYR A 186 13.65 7.57 17.29
N THR A 187 14.34 7.46 16.15
CA THR A 187 14.24 8.41 15.03
C THR A 187 14.01 7.62 13.75
N GLU A 188 13.43 8.29 12.75
CA GLU A 188 13.17 7.71 11.43
C GLU A 188 14.46 7.22 10.76
N ALA A 189 15.52 8.03 10.75
CA ALA A 189 16.79 7.68 10.11
C ALA A 189 17.42 6.38 10.66
N ASN A 190 17.42 6.18 11.99
CA ASN A 190 17.96 4.98 12.60
C ASN A 190 17.09 3.75 12.33
N CYS A 191 15.78 3.95 12.20
CA CYS A 191 14.84 2.91 11.82
C CYS A 191 15.11 2.42 10.40
N VAL A 192 15.19 3.35 9.44
CA VAL A 192 15.35 3.06 8.01
C VAL A 192 16.63 2.27 7.74
N GLU A 193 17.77 2.65 8.33
CA GLU A 193 19.02 1.91 8.16
C GLU A 193 18.89 0.44 8.60
N LYS A 194 18.27 0.20 9.77
CA LYS A 194 18.15 -1.16 10.31
C LYS A 194 17.10 -2.01 9.60
N LEU A 195 16.04 -1.39 9.08
CA LEU A 195 15.05 -2.08 8.24
C LEU A 195 15.66 -2.44 6.87
N TYR A 196 16.53 -1.58 6.33
CA TYR A 196 17.31 -1.93 5.14
C TYR A 196 18.29 -3.08 5.41
N ASP A 197 18.99 -3.11 6.55
CA ASP A 197 19.80 -4.26 6.97
C ASP A 197 18.96 -5.54 7.07
N LEU A 198 17.74 -5.46 7.62
CA LEU A 198 16.81 -6.59 7.69
C LEU A 198 16.46 -7.11 6.28
N TYR A 199 16.16 -6.20 5.36
CA TYR A 199 15.92 -6.52 3.96
C TYR A 199 17.14 -7.18 3.31
N ASP A 200 18.32 -6.58 3.45
CA ASP A 200 19.54 -7.02 2.76
C ASP A 200 19.95 -8.44 3.17
N ASN A 201 19.83 -8.74 4.47
CA ASN A 201 20.09 -10.06 5.02
C ASN A 201 19.00 -11.10 4.68
N ASN A 202 17.83 -10.66 4.21
CA ASN A 202 16.68 -11.51 3.93
C ASN A 202 16.06 -11.24 2.54
N ARG A 203 16.87 -10.92 1.51
CA ARG A 203 16.38 -10.54 0.17
C ARG A 203 15.42 -11.52 -0.50
N THR A 204 15.41 -12.79 -0.10
CA THR A 204 14.46 -13.80 -0.63
C THR A 204 13.09 -13.78 0.07
N GLU A 205 13.00 -13.08 1.21
CA GLU A 205 11.78 -12.92 2.00
C GLU A 205 10.89 -11.80 1.46
N PHE A 206 11.48 -10.69 0.99
CA PHE A 206 10.74 -9.47 0.69
C PHE A 206 10.61 -9.18 -0.81
N VAL A 207 9.50 -8.54 -1.19
CA VAL A 207 9.22 -8.17 -2.61
C VAL A 207 9.99 -6.90 -3.01
N THR A 208 10.20 -6.00 -2.05
CA THR A 208 10.92 -4.72 -2.10
C THR A 208 11.65 -4.52 -0.77
N ASP A 209 12.55 -3.55 -0.70
CA ASP A 209 13.11 -3.07 0.57
C ASP A 209 12.03 -2.45 1.46
N TYR A 210 11.10 -1.68 0.89
CA TYR A 210 9.96 -1.09 1.60
C TYR A 210 9.09 -2.14 2.33
N ALA A 211 8.95 -3.34 1.76
CA ALA A 211 8.25 -4.45 2.40
C ALA A 211 8.89 -4.90 3.74
N ALA A 212 10.13 -4.51 4.05
CA ALA A 212 10.75 -4.83 5.34
C ALA A 212 10.34 -3.84 6.45
N GLU A 213 9.69 -2.71 6.13
CA GLU A 213 9.30 -1.70 7.11
C GLU A 213 8.32 -2.25 8.15
N SER A 214 7.36 -3.06 7.72
CA SER A 214 6.40 -3.71 8.59
C SER A 214 5.71 -4.90 7.92
N PRO A 215 5.09 -5.81 8.69
CA PRO A 215 4.23 -6.84 8.12
C PRO A 215 3.02 -6.27 7.35
N GLU A 216 2.54 -5.08 7.71
CA GLU A 216 1.51 -4.33 6.99
C GLU A 216 2.00 -3.91 5.60
N GLU A 217 3.20 -3.33 5.50
CA GLU A 217 3.79 -2.95 4.22
C GLU A 217 4.08 -4.18 3.36
N ASP A 218 4.59 -5.27 3.95
CA ASP A 218 4.89 -6.48 3.20
C ASP A 218 3.65 -7.11 2.54
N ILE A 219 2.53 -7.20 3.26
CA ILE A 219 1.31 -7.73 2.65
C ILE A 219 0.78 -6.79 1.55
N VAL A 220 0.94 -5.47 1.73
CA VAL A 220 0.49 -4.47 0.76
C VAL A 220 1.36 -4.48 -0.50
N GLU A 221 2.69 -4.53 -0.35
CA GLU A 221 3.64 -4.67 -1.45
C GLU A 221 3.45 -5.99 -2.20
N SER A 222 3.18 -7.06 -1.45
CA SER A 222 2.84 -8.37 -2.02
C SER A 222 1.51 -8.34 -2.79
N TRP A 223 0.51 -7.61 -2.29
CA TRP A 223 -0.77 -7.37 -2.99
C TRP A 223 -0.56 -6.56 -4.27
N THR A 224 0.21 -5.48 -4.20
CA THR A 224 0.53 -4.64 -5.35
C THR A 224 1.24 -5.43 -6.45
N ALA A 225 2.23 -6.25 -6.06
CA ALA A 225 2.88 -7.18 -6.97
C ALA A 225 1.92 -8.23 -7.52
N PHE A 226 1.03 -8.82 -6.70
CA PHE A 226 0.01 -9.75 -7.15
C PHE A 226 -0.88 -9.14 -8.23
N VAL A 227 -1.36 -7.90 -8.05
CA VAL A 227 -2.23 -7.22 -9.00
C VAL A 227 -1.50 -6.90 -10.30
N LEU A 228 -0.33 -6.28 -10.21
CA LEU A 228 0.36 -5.71 -11.38
C LEU A 228 1.20 -6.74 -12.15
N ARG A 229 1.78 -7.73 -11.46
CA ARG A 229 2.68 -8.73 -12.08
C ARG A 229 1.92 -10.00 -12.50
N PRO A 230 2.48 -10.81 -13.43
CA PRO A 230 1.90 -12.12 -13.77
C PRO A 230 2.04 -13.12 -12.61
N LYS A 231 1.21 -14.17 -12.62
CA LYS A 231 1.32 -15.29 -11.67
C LYS A 231 2.69 -15.94 -11.76
N ILE A 232 3.30 -16.24 -10.61
CA ILE A 232 4.58 -16.93 -10.56
C ILE A 232 4.31 -18.44 -10.61
N ARG A 233 4.58 -19.07 -11.76
CA ARG A 233 4.29 -20.50 -11.99
C ARG A 233 5.13 -21.45 -11.12
N LYS A 234 6.37 -21.08 -10.82
CA LYS A 234 7.31 -21.87 -10.01
C LYS A 234 7.92 -20.97 -8.93
N PRO A 235 7.22 -20.74 -7.80
CA PRO A 235 7.74 -19.90 -6.72
C PRO A 235 8.98 -20.57 -6.10
N ARG A 236 10.07 -19.80 -5.96
CA ARG A 236 11.39 -20.28 -5.48
C ARG A 236 11.84 -19.57 -4.21
N THR A 237 11.37 -18.34 -3.99
CA THR A 237 11.65 -17.52 -2.81
C THR A 237 10.38 -17.34 -1.99
N ILE A 238 10.49 -16.89 -0.75
CA ILE A 238 9.30 -16.58 0.05
C ILE A 238 8.57 -15.36 -0.53
N ALA A 239 9.28 -14.35 -1.04
CA ALA A 239 8.67 -13.24 -1.78
C ALA A 239 7.77 -13.73 -2.94
N HIS A 240 8.19 -14.76 -3.68
CA HIS A 240 7.34 -15.36 -4.73
C HIS A 240 6.08 -16.04 -4.17
N LYS A 241 6.17 -16.65 -2.98
CA LYS A 241 5.02 -17.27 -2.30
C LYS A 241 4.07 -16.19 -1.78
N LYS A 242 4.59 -15.10 -1.21
CA LYS A 242 3.81 -13.93 -0.77
C LYS A 242 3.00 -13.31 -1.91
N ILE A 243 3.61 -13.12 -3.10
CA ILE A 243 2.86 -12.67 -4.31
C ILE A 243 1.74 -13.64 -4.69
N ASN A 244 1.96 -14.95 -4.55
CA ASN A 244 0.95 -15.96 -4.90
C ASN A 244 -0.09 -16.20 -3.78
N PHE A 245 0.13 -15.70 -2.56
CA PHE A 245 -0.75 -15.88 -1.40
C PHE A 245 -2.21 -15.56 -1.72
N PHE A 246 -2.45 -14.48 -2.47
CA PHE A 246 -3.80 -13.99 -2.74
C PHE A 246 -4.63 -14.89 -3.68
N TYR A 247 -4.02 -15.84 -4.41
CA TYR A 247 -4.77 -16.75 -5.28
C TYR A 247 -5.70 -17.71 -4.53
N GLN A 248 -5.52 -17.88 -3.22
CA GLN A 248 -6.39 -18.72 -2.41
C GLN A 248 -7.74 -18.04 -2.06
N PHE A 249 -7.89 -16.76 -2.36
CA PHE A 249 -9.07 -15.95 -2.07
C PHE A 249 -9.78 -15.57 -3.38
N PRO A 250 -10.87 -16.25 -3.77
CA PRO A 250 -11.55 -16.03 -5.05
C PRO A 250 -11.94 -14.55 -5.30
N GLU A 251 -12.38 -13.86 -4.24
CA GLU A 251 -12.74 -12.45 -4.27
C GLU A 251 -11.55 -11.54 -4.61
N LEU A 252 -10.34 -11.87 -4.16
CA LEU A 252 -9.13 -11.09 -4.45
C LEU A 252 -8.62 -11.34 -5.87
N VAL A 253 -8.82 -12.56 -6.40
CA VAL A 253 -8.57 -12.87 -7.82
C VAL A 253 -9.50 -12.05 -8.71
N GLU A 254 -10.77 -11.91 -8.32
CA GLU A 254 -11.74 -11.05 -9.02
C GLU A 254 -11.35 -9.57 -8.95
N TYR A 255 -10.97 -9.08 -7.77
CA TYR A 255 -10.46 -7.70 -7.62
C TYR A 255 -9.25 -7.43 -8.51
N ARG A 256 -8.28 -8.36 -8.55
CA ARG A 256 -7.13 -8.26 -9.47
C ARG A 256 -7.56 -8.15 -10.92
N ARG A 257 -8.49 -9.00 -11.38
CA ARG A 257 -8.99 -8.97 -12.76
C ARG A 257 -9.62 -7.61 -13.09
N MET A 258 -10.46 -7.12 -12.20
CA MET A 258 -11.14 -5.84 -12.35
C MET A 258 -10.16 -4.66 -12.34
N ILE A 259 -9.24 -4.59 -11.38
CA ILE A 259 -8.24 -3.51 -11.28
C ILE A 259 -7.40 -3.46 -12.56
N ARG A 260 -6.88 -4.61 -13.03
CA ARG A 260 -6.11 -4.68 -14.28
C ARG A 260 -6.90 -4.23 -15.51
N LYS A 261 -8.20 -4.56 -15.58
CA LYS A 261 -9.09 -4.06 -16.64
C LYS A 261 -9.20 -2.53 -16.56
N ASN A 262 -9.38 -1.99 -15.36
CA ASN A 262 -9.61 -0.57 -15.13
C ASN A 262 -8.34 0.29 -15.28
N THR A 263 -7.15 -0.29 -15.10
CA THR A 263 -5.86 0.39 -15.25
C THR A 263 -5.19 0.16 -16.60
N ARG A 264 -5.77 -0.68 -17.47
CA ARG A 264 -5.24 -0.99 -18.81
C ARG A 264 -4.92 0.27 -19.63
N LYS A 265 -5.75 1.32 -19.52
CA LYS A 265 -5.55 2.59 -20.25
C LYS A 265 -4.28 3.33 -19.83
N TYR A 266 -3.74 3.07 -18.64
CA TYR A 266 -2.52 3.70 -18.14
C TYR A 266 -1.27 2.86 -18.43
N LEU A 267 -1.37 1.53 -18.28
CA LEU A 267 -0.22 0.63 -18.36
C LEU A 267 0.06 0.12 -19.79
N HIS A 268 -0.96 0.11 -20.65
CA HIS A 268 -0.92 -0.52 -21.98
C HIS A 268 -1.49 0.37 -23.10
N TYR A 269 -1.44 1.70 -22.94
CA TYR A 269 -1.85 2.62 -23.99
C TYR A 269 -1.00 2.41 -25.25
N LYS A 270 -1.66 2.06 -26.36
CA LYS A 270 -1.11 2.22 -27.71
C LYS A 270 -1.86 3.40 -28.34
N PRO A 271 -1.19 4.49 -28.75
CA PRO A 271 -1.87 5.53 -29.50
C PRO A 271 -2.50 4.90 -30.74
N LYS A 272 -3.77 5.24 -31.00
CA LYS A 272 -4.36 4.97 -32.33
C LYS A 272 -3.52 5.75 -33.33
N ARG A 273 -2.98 5.04 -34.33
CA ARG A 273 -2.40 5.66 -35.52
C ARG A 273 -3.49 6.38 -36.30
#